data_AF-A0A941YCP2-F1
#
_entry.id   AF-A0A941YCP2-F1
#
_cell.length_a   1.000
_cell.length_b   1.000
_cell.length_c   1.000
_cell.angle_alpha   90.00
_cell.angle_beta   90.00
_cell.angle_gamma   90.00
#
_symmetry.space_group_name_H-M   'P 1'
#
loop_
_entity.id
_entity.type
_entity.pdbx_description
1 polymer ?
#
loop_
_entity_poly.entity_id
_entity_poly.type
_entity_poly.pdbx_seq_one_letter_code
_entity_poly.pdbx_strand_id
1 'polypeptide(L)'
;MKNIRLGKVWKKGFTLVELLIVIIIIAVLAAVAIPKFKDSGIRSKESALRSNLKVVRDAIDVFKTDTGAYPAGLSDLSSTSAPTAGLDNSGTSKSITNTDWRGPYVQDVPVDINGSAFTYSTASGSVGKINASSGTALDGTNYNTW
;
A
#
# COMPACT_ATOMS: atom_id res chain seq x y z
N MET A 1 -64.73 -18.17 43.23
CA MET A 1 -64.55 -17.16 42.17
C MET A 1 -63.35 -16.30 42.53
N LYS A 2 -62.24 -16.38 41.79
CA LYS A 2 -61.02 -15.57 42.03
C LYS A 2 -60.97 -14.45 41.00
N ASN A 3 -61.08 -13.21 41.46
CA ASN A 3 -61.08 -12.01 40.62
C ASN A 3 -59.63 -11.57 40.38
N ILE A 4 -59.12 -11.74 39.15
CA ILE A 4 -57.78 -11.31 38.76
C ILE A 4 -57.84 -9.82 38.39
N ARG A 5 -57.17 -8.97 39.18
CA ARG A 5 -57.02 -7.54 38.88
C ARG A 5 -55.86 -7.35 37.89
N LEU A 6 -56.18 -7.02 36.65
CA LEU A 6 -55.22 -6.60 35.63
C LEU A 6 -54.66 -5.21 35.98
N GLY A 7 -53.44 -5.17 36.54
CA GLY A 7 -52.69 -3.93 36.71
C GLY A 7 -52.34 -3.34 35.34
N LYS A 8 -52.81 -2.13 35.06
CA LYS A 8 -52.51 -1.40 33.82
C LYS A 8 -51.01 -1.05 33.80
N VAL A 9 -50.25 -1.72 32.93
CA VAL A 9 -48.83 -1.42 32.70
C VAL A 9 -48.74 -0.11 31.90
N TRP A 10 -48.22 0.96 32.51
CA TRP A 10 -47.97 2.21 31.80
C TRP A 10 -46.77 2.01 30.88
N LYS A 11 -47.00 2.05 29.56
CA LYS A 11 -45.89 2.15 28.59
C LYS A 11 -45.25 3.54 28.74
N LYS A 12 -44.06 3.60 29.33
CA LYS A 12 -43.24 4.82 29.32
C LYS A 12 -42.75 5.05 27.88
N GLY A 13 -43.03 6.23 27.33
CA GLY A 13 -42.50 6.68 26.05
C GLY A 13 -41.11 7.31 26.22
N PHE A 14 -40.32 7.32 25.15
CA PHE A 14 -39.04 8.02 25.07
C PHE A 14 -39.29 9.54 25.12
N THR A 15 -38.53 10.30 25.92
CA THR A 15 -38.58 11.76 25.89
C THR A 15 -37.69 12.31 24.78
N LEU A 16 -38.03 13.50 24.27
CA LEU A 16 -37.17 14.23 23.31
C LEU A 16 -35.79 14.55 23.90
N VAL A 17 -35.72 14.79 25.21
CA VAL A 17 -34.46 15.09 25.91
C VAL A 17 -33.54 13.88 25.95
N GLU A 18 -34.08 12.67 26.14
CA GLU A 18 -33.28 11.44 26.11
C GLU A 18 -32.69 11.19 24.72
N LEU A 19 -33.45 11.44 23.64
CA LEU A 19 -32.91 11.34 22.29
C LEU A 19 -31.86 12.42 22.02
N LEU A 20 -32.06 13.65 22.51
CA LEU A 20 -31.14 14.77 22.35
C LEU A 20 -29.77 14.47 22.98
N ILE A 21 -29.74 13.96 24.20
CA ILE A 21 -28.49 13.62 24.88
C ILE A 21 -27.75 12.51 24.14
N VAL A 22 -28.46 11.51 23.64
CA VAL A 22 -27.86 10.40 22.87
C VAL A 22 -27.19 10.89 21.59
N ILE A 23 -27.85 11.74 20.81
CA ILE A 23 -27.24 12.26 19.57
C ILE A 23 -26.04 13.16 19.86
N ILE A 24 -26.06 13.92 20.96
CA ILE A 24 -24.91 14.75 21.39
C ILE A 24 -23.73 13.85 21.73
N ILE A 25 -23.94 12.78 22.50
CA ILE A 25 -22.87 11.84 22.85
C ILE A 25 -22.30 11.17 21.58
N ILE A 26 -23.16 10.71 20.67
CA ILE A 26 -22.73 10.12 19.39
C ILE A 26 -21.95 11.13 18.56
N ALA A 27 -22.39 12.39 18.49
CA ALA A 27 -21.70 13.44 17.74
C ALA A 27 -20.28 13.71 18.29
N VAL A 28 -20.13 13.78 19.62
CA VAL A 28 -18.81 13.97 20.27
C VAL A 28 -17.89 12.77 20.01
N LEU A 29 -18.39 11.54 20.14
CA LEU A 29 -17.62 10.34 19.86
C LEU A 29 -17.20 10.27 18.38
N ALA A 30 -18.13 10.57 17.47
CA ALA A 30 -17.86 10.58 16.03
C ALA A 30 -16.80 11.62 15.66
N ALA A 31 -16.84 12.82 16.25
CA ALA A 31 -15.88 13.89 15.98
C ALA A 31 -14.43 13.47 16.31
N VAL A 32 -14.22 12.67 17.35
CA VAL A 32 -12.88 12.17 17.73
C VAL A 32 -12.50 10.89 16.97
N ALA A 33 -13.46 10.00 16.72
CA ALA A 33 -13.19 8.69 16.14
C ALA A 33 -12.93 8.73 14.62
N ILE A 34 -13.70 9.54 13.88
CA ILE A 34 -13.61 9.62 12.41
C ILE A 34 -12.22 10.03 11.91
N PRO A 35 -11.57 11.11 12.40
CA PRO A 35 -10.24 11.50 11.91
C PRO A 35 -9.20 10.41 12.23
N LYS A 36 -9.23 9.84 13.44
CA LYS A 36 -8.32 8.76 13.84
C LYS A 36 -8.44 7.52 12.95
N PHE A 37 -9.66 7.15 12.57
CA PHE A 37 -9.90 6.01 11.69
C PHE A 37 -9.35 6.25 10.28
N LYS A 38 -9.54 7.46 9.73
CA LYS A 38 -8.98 7.85 8.42
C LYS A 38 -7.46 7.78 8.42
N ASP A 39 -6.82 8.34 9.43
CA ASP A 39 -5.35 8.32 9.55
C ASP A 39 -4.81 6.89 9.69
N SER A 40 -5.48 6.04 10.48
CA SER A 40 -5.09 4.63 10.60
C SER A 40 -5.14 3.89 9.26
N GLY A 41 -6.15 4.17 8.43
CA GLY A 41 -6.25 3.58 7.09
C GLY A 41 -5.11 4.02 6.17
N ILE A 42 -4.72 5.30 6.23
CA ILE A 42 -3.60 5.82 5.45
C ILE A 42 -2.27 5.22 5.94
N ARG A 43 -2.03 5.15 7.26
CA ARG A 43 -0.83 4.52 7.84
C ARG A 43 -0.65 3.08 7.39
N SER A 44 -1.73 2.30 7.34
CA SER A 44 -1.66 0.92 6.83
C SER A 44 -1.24 0.86 5.37
N LYS A 45 -1.73 1.78 4.53
CA LYS A 45 -1.33 1.86 3.12
C LYS A 45 0.12 2.33 2.96
N GLU A 46 0.57 3.30 3.75
CA GLU A 46 1.97 3.77 3.77
C GLU A 46 2.93 2.64 4.19
N SER A 47 2.54 1.84 5.18
CA SER A 47 3.31 0.66 5.59
C SER A 47 3.39 -0.37 4.47
N ALA A 48 2.28 -0.64 3.78
CA ALA A 48 2.27 -1.53 2.62
C ALA A 48 3.15 -1.00 1.49
N LEU A 49 3.10 0.31 1.22
CA LEU A 49 3.97 0.96 0.23
C LEU A 49 5.45 0.74 0.54
N ARG A 50 5.90 1.00 1.77
CA ARG A 50 7.30 0.77 2.16
C ARG A 50 7.71 -0.69 1.99
N SER A 51 6.81 -1.61 2.33
CA SER A 51 7.03 -3.05 2.11
C SER A 51 7.15 -3.39 0.63
N ASN A 52 6.25 -2.86 -0.21
CA ASN A 52 6.25 -3.10 -1.65
C ASN A 52 7.52 -2.56 -2.32
N LEU A 53 7.96 -1.35 -1.95
CA LEU A 53 9.24 -0.79 -2.41
C LEU A 53 10.41 -1.69 -2.02
N LYS A 54 10.42 -2.21 -0.78
CA LYS A 54 11.45 -3.15 -0.34
C LYS A 54 11.44 -4.44 -1.16
N VAL A 55 10.27 -5.05 -1.38
CA VAL A 55 10.14 -6.28 -2.18
C VAL A 55 10.70 -6.09 -3.60
N VAL A 56 10.38 -4.97 -4.25
CA VAL A 56 10.88 -4.68 -5.60
C VAL A 56 12.38 -4.39 -5.60
N ARG A 57 12.90 -3.66 -4.62
CA ARG A 57 14.35 -3.42 -4.48
C ARG A 57 15.12 -4.71 -4.28
N ASP A 58 14.66 -5.56 -3.37
CA ASP A 58 15.28 -6.85 -3.11
C ASP A 58 15.25 -7.73 -4.38
N ALA A 59 14.15 -7.72 -5.15
CA ALA A 59 14.05 -8.43 -6.41
C ALA A 59 15.01 -7.90 -7.50
N ILE A 60 15.20 -6.58 -7.58
CA ILE A 60 16.18 -5.96 -8.48
C ILE A 60 17.61 -6.38 -8.10
N ASP A 61 17.92 -6.41 -6.82
CA ASP A 61 19.24 -6.81 -6.33
C ASP A 61 19.53 -8.29 -6.61
N VAL A 62 18.53 -9.17 -6.44
CA VAL A 62 18.65 -10.59 -6.81
C VAL A 62 18.79 -10.75 -8.33
N PHE A 63 17.97 -10.07 -9.14
CA PHE A 63 18.08 -10.08 -10.60
C PHE A 63 19.49 -9.68 -11.05
N LYS A 64 20.05 -8.63 -10.44
CA LYS A 64 21.41 -8.17 -10.73
C LYS A 64 22.48 -9.15 -10.27
N THR A 65 22.26 -9.81 -9.15
CA THR A 65 23.20 -10.82 -8.63
C THR A 65 23.28 -12.02 -9.57
N ASP A 66 22.14 -12.47 -10.10
CA ASP A 66 22.08 -13.62 -10.99
C ASP A 66 22.56 -13.29 -12.42
N THR A 67 22.11 -12.17 -12.99
CA THR A 67 22.38 -11.82 -14.40
C THR A 67 23.58 -10.89 -14.60
N GLY A 68 24.09 -10.29 -13.53
CA GLY A 68 25.12 -9.26 -13.57
C GLY A 68 24.65 -7.92 -14.19
N ALA A 69 23.37 -7.76 -14.48
CA ALA A 69 22.76 -6.56 -15.06
C ALA A 69 21.53 -6.15 -14.25
N TYR A 70 21.21 -4.87 -14.20
CA TYR A 70 19.90 -4.43 -13.72
C TYR A 70 18.81 -4.81 -14.73
N PRO A 71 17.54 -4.99 -14.30
CA PRO A 71 16.45 -5.17 -15.25
C PRO A 71 16.29 -3.92 -16.15
N ALA A 72 15.86 -4.10 -17.39
CA ALA A 72 15.59 -2.99 -18.30
C ALA A 72 14.28 -2.27 -17.94
N GLY A 73 13.33 -3.02 -17.37
CA GLY A 73 12.13 -2.49 -16.73
C GLY A 73 11.63 -3.41 -15.63
N LEU A 74 10.74 -2.92 -14.79
CA LEU A 74 10.21 -3.71 -13.66
C LEU A 74 9.45 -4.97 -14.11
N SER A 75 8.91 -4.99 -15.32
CA SER A 75 8.27 -6.17 -15.92
C SER A 75 9.22 -7.37 -16.06
N ASP A 76 10.53 -7.13 -16.14
CA ASP A 76 11.53 -8.21 -16.24
C ASP A 76 11.62 -9.03 -14.96
N LEU A 77 11.17 -8.47 -13.83
CA LEU A 77 11.15 -9.14 -12.52
C LEU A 77 10.06 -10.20 -12.42
N SER A 78 8.93 -10.03 -13.12
CA SER A 78 7.82 -10.99 -13.15
C SER A 78 7.74 -11.80 -14.46
N SER A 79 8.71 -11.61 -15.35
CA SER A 79 8.74 -12.31 -16.64
C SER A 79 8.90 -13.83 -16.48
N THR A 80 8.17 -14.60 -17.28
CA THR A 80 8.21 -16.07 -17.25
C THR A 80 9.32 -16.68 -18.09
N SER A 81 10.04 -15.85 -18.83
CA SER A 81 11.21 -16.22 -19.64
C SER A 81 12.35 -15.24 -19.40
N ALA A 82 13.59 -15.67 -19.58
CA ALA A 82 14.75 -14.81 -19.41
C ALA A 82 14.68 -13.61 -20.38
N PRO A 83 14.87 -12.37 -19.89
CA PRO A 83 15.05 -11.20 -20.74
C PRO A 83 16.33 -11.35 -21.57
N THR A 84 16.30 -10.85 -22.82
CA THR A 84 17.48 -10.89 -23.72
C THR A 84 18.59 -9.91 -23.29
N ALA A 85 18.20 -8.85 -22.59
CA ALA A 85 19.11 -7.82 -22.10
C ALA A 85 18.58 -7.14 -20.83
N GLY A 86 19.52 -6.67 -20.01
CA GLY A 86 19.31 -5.73 -18.91
C GLY A 86 20.15 -4.47 -19.12
N LEU A 87 20.42 -3.74 -18.04
CA LEU A 87 21.19 -2.51 -18.04
C LEU A 87 22.42 -2.62 -17.13
N ASP A 88 23.54 -2.06 -17.56
CA ASP A 88 24.68 -1.84 -16.67
C ASP A 88 24.48 -0.59 -15.78
N ASN A 89 25.46 -0.25 -14.95
CA ASN A 89 25.38 0.93 -14.06
C ASN A 89 25.32 2.28 -14.83
N SER A 90 25.69 2.28 -16.10
CA SER A 90 25.65 3.44 -16.98
C SER A 90 24.32 3.55 -17.76
N GLY A 91 23.39 2.60 -17.57
CA GLY A 91 22.13 2.56 -18.31
C GLY A 91 22.27 2.02 -19.73
N THR A 92 23.38 1.34 -20.02
CA THR A 92 23.64 0.75 -21.34
C THR A 92 23.19 -0.71 -21.35
N SER A 93 22.67 -1.17 -22.49
CA SER A 93 22.22 -2.55 -22.66
C SER A 93 23.34 -3.55 -22.39
N LYS A 94 23.08 -4.52 -21.53
CA LYS A 94 23.96 -5.65 -21.23
C LYS A 94 23.21 -6.95 -21.51
N SER A 95 23.78 -7.81 -22.34
CA SER A 95 23.16 -9.09 -22.70
C SER A 95 23.02 -9.99 -21.48
N ILE A 96 21.87 -10.66 -21.40
CA ILE A 96 21.55 -11.68 -20.38
C ILE A 96 21.32 -12.99 -21.13
N THR A 97 21.89 -14.07 -20.60
CA THR A 97 21.69 -15.40 -21.18
C THR A 97 20.68 -16.21 -20.36
N ASN A 98 20.05 -17.20 -20.99
CA ASN A 98 19.13 -18.11 -20.29
C ASN A 98 19.81 -18.93 -19.17
N THR A 99 21.13 -19.04 -19.17
CA THR A 99 21.88 -19.76 -18.14
C THR A 99 22.16 -18.92 -16.90
N ASP A 100 22.21 -17.59 -17.04
CA ASP A 100 22.47 -16.68 -15.92
C ASP A 100 21.17 -16.32 -15.17
N TRP A 101 20.04 -16.31 -15.88
CA TRP A 101 18.75 -15.94 -15.32
C TRP A 101 18.09 -17.08 -14.53
N ARG A 102 17.59 -16.77 -13.32
CA ARG A 102 16.97 -17.75 -12.41
C ARG A 102 15.53 -17.38 -12.01
N GLY A 103 14.93 -16.41 -12.70
CA GLY A 103 13.62 -15.84 -12.39
C GLY A 103 12.43 -16.75 -12.73
N PRO A 104 11.18 -16.29 -12.50
CA PRO A 104 10.78 -14.94 -12.06
C PRO A 104 11.16 -14.61 -10.62
N TYR A 105 11.44 -13.33 -10.35
CA TYR A 105 11.88 -12.82 -9.05
C TYR A 105 10.72 -12.29 -8.19
N VAL A 106 9.61 -11.92 -8.82
CA VAL A 106 8.33 -11.60 -8.16
C VAL A 106 7.17 -12.21 -8.95
N GLN A 107 6.07 -12.52 -8.27
CA GLN A 107 4.86 -13.05 -8.94
C GLN A 107 4.14 -11.97 -9.76
N ASP A 108 4.06 -10.76 -9.20
CA ASP A 108 3.54 -9.56 -9.84
C ASP A 108 4.30 -8.36 -9.28
N VAL A 109 4.46 -7.30 -10.09
CA VAL A 109 5.12 -6.08 -9.63
C VAL A 109 4.10 -5.26 -8.84
N PRO A 110 4.26 -5.11 -7.51
CA PRO A 110 3.29 -4.39 -6.71
C PRO A 110 3.22 -2.91 -7.13
N VAL A 111 2.05 -2.33 -6.88
CA VAL A 111 1.75 -0.92 -7.13
C VAL A 111 1.92 -0.06 -5.90
N ASP A 112 1.95 1.25 -6.13
CA ASP A 112 1.99 2.27 -5.11
C ASP A 112 0.64 2.47 -4.40
N ILE A 113 0.60 3.31 -3.36
CA ILE A 113 -0.57 3.70 -2.56
C ILE A 113 -1.77 4.19 -3.37
N ASN A 114 -1.51 4.75 -4.56
CA ASN A 114 -2.52 5.25 -5.50
C ASN A 114 -2.90 4.22 -6.58
N GLY A 115 -2.34 3.00 -6.53
CA GLY A 115 -2.50 1.99 -7.59
C GLY A 115 -1.66 2.25 -8.84
N SER A 116 -0.76 3.24 -8.80
CA SER A 116 0.16 3.55 -9.91
C SER A 116 1.41 2.66 -9.87
N ALA A 117 2.00 2.38 -11.02
CA ALA A 117 3.28 1.69 -11.09
C ALA A 117 4.41 2.54 -10.46
N PHE A 118 5.42 1.87 -9.90
CA PHE A 118 6.62 2.56 -9.43
C PHE A 118 7.41 3.17 -10.58
N THR A 119 8.05 4.30 -10.30
CA THR A 119 9.00 4.88 -11.23
C THR A 119 10.32 4.14 -11.12
N TYR A 120 10.92 3.76 -12.25
CA TYR A 120 12.18 3.05 -12.34
C TYR A 120 13.19 3.90 -13.10
N SER A 121 14.38 4.10 -12.52
CA SER A 121 15.44 4.85 -13.17
C SER A 121 16.34 3.93 -14.00
N THR A 122 16.54 4.31 -15.25
CA THR A 122 17.50 3.70 -16.19
C THR A 122 18.68 4.63 -16.49
N ALA A 123 18.75 5.78 -15.80
CA ALA A 123 19.78 6.77 -16.03
C ALA A 123 21.12 6.33 -15.43
N SER A 124 22.21 6.66 -16.12
CA SER A 124 23.58 6.43 -15.65
C SER A 124 23.77 6.89 -14.21
N GLY A 125 24.34 6.02 -13.37
CA GLY A 125 24.58 6.28 -11.94
C GLY A 125 23.34 6.19 -11.04
N SER A 126 22.16 5.89 -11.61
CA SER A 126 20.91 5.68 -10.86
C SER A 126 20.10 4.48 -11.33
N VAL A 127 20.65 3.65 -12.22
CA VAL A 127 20.01 2.42 -12.70
C VAL A 127 19.63 1.54 -11.53
N GLY A 128 18.42 0.98 -11.55
CA GLY A 128 17.93 0.13 -10.47
C GLY A 128 17.15 0.88 -9.38
N LYS A 129 17.24 2.22 -9.32
CA LYS A 129 16.50 2.99 -8.32
C LYS A 129 15.02 3.02 -8.64
N ILE A 130 14.20 2.70 -7.64
CA ILE A 130 12.75 2.84 -7.69
C ILE A 130 12.25 3.90 -6.71
N ASN A 131 11.22 4.65 -7.13
CA ASN A 131 10.51 5.57 -6.27
C ASN A 131 9.00 5.41 -6.44
N ALA A 132 8.26 5.68 -5.36
CA ALA A 132 6.80 5.79 -5.39
C ALA A 132 6.32 6.96 -6.26
N SER A 133 5.02 6.98 -6.56
CA SER A 133 4.35 8.08 -7.26
C SER A 133 4.36 9.36 -6.41
N SER A 134 4.08 10.49 -7.04
CA SER A 134 3.98 11.77 -6.34
C SER A 134 2.85 11.72 -5.30
N GLY A 135 3.18 12.04 -4.05
CA GLY A 135 2.23 12.14 -2.95
C GLY A 135 2.95 12.46 -1.65
N THR A 136 2.20 12.92 -0.66
CA THR A 136 2.73 13.30 0.66
C THR A 136 2.12 12.40 1.73
N ALA A 137 2.98 11.92 2.61
CA ALA A 137 2.65 11.07 3.73
C ALA A 137 2.02 11.87 4.88
N LEU A 138 1.43 11.17 5.83
CA LEU A 138 0.89 11.75 7.06
C LEU A 138 1.96 12.48 7.91
N ASP A 139 3.23 12.13 7.75
CA ASP A 139 4.36 12.79 8.42
C ASP A 139 4.90 14.02 7.64
N GLY A 140 4.33 14.33 6.48
CA GLY A 140 4.73 15.45 5.62
C GLY A 140 5.87 15.14 4.65
N THR A 141 6.45 13.94 4.69
CA THR A 141 7.46 13.51 3.71
C THR A 141 6.81 13.11 2.38
N ASN A 142 7.53 13.27 1.27
CA ASN A 142 7.02 12.83 -0.03
C ASN A 142 7.32 11.35 -0.25
N TYR A 143 6.37 10.60 -0.82
CA TYR A 143 6.55 9.17 -1.09
C TYR A 143 7.70 8.88 -2.07
N ASN A 144 8.00 9.82 -2.96
CA ASN A 144 9.10 9.68 -3.92
C ASN A 144 10.50 9.78 -3.27
N THR A 145 10.60 10.09 -1.98
CA THR A 145 11.86 10.07 -1.23
C THR A 145 12.03 8.82 -0.36
N TRP A 146 11.09 7.88 -0.42
CA TRP A 146 11.10 6.62 0.35
C TRP A 146 11.76 5.48 -0.42
#